data_AF-A0A1I9GBK7-F1
#
_entry.id   AF-A0A1I9GBK7-F1
#
_cell.length_a   1.000
_cell.length_b   1.000
_cell.length_c   1.000
_cell.angle_alpha   90.00
_cell.angle_beta   90.00
_cell.angle_gamma   90.00
#
_symmetry.space_group_name_H-M   'P 1'
#
loop_
_entity.id
_entity.type
_entity.pdbx_description
1 polymer ?
#
loop_
_entity_poly.entity_id
_entity_poly.type
_entity_poly.pdbx_seq_one_letter_code
_entity_poly.pdbx_strand_id
1 'polypeptide(L)'
;MIDEKVAANAPQVARQALKRIFITGEIEDSFPNTRRRSRVVNQSETSLSPLELACDKLIFKSKQLRRILDAASATGEPKRRLDVKGLQLLLQGAVQPTIRACLQVNVGPLAYAEAFTTPTQKILYGRSGIEKLADAF
;
A
#
# COMPACT_ATOMS: atom_id res chain seq x y z
N MET A 1 -3.09 -13.36 0.73
CA MET A 1 -4.30 -14.19 0.86
C MET A 1 -5.15 -13.95 -0.37
N ILE A 2 -5.84 -14.95 -0.90
CA ILE A 2 -6.73 -14.77 -2.07
C ILE A 2 -8.15 -14.71 -1.52
N ASP A 3 -8.90 -13.67 -1.85
CA ASP A 3 -10.32 -13.59 -1.49
C ASP A 3 -11.13 -14.50 -2.41
N GLU A 4 -11.70 -15.56 -1.83
CA GLU A 4 -12.51 -16.56 -2.56
C GLU A 4 -13.89 -16.03 -2.97
N LYS A 5 -14.32 -14.89 -2.40
CA LYS A 5 -15.59 -14.24 -2.78
C LYS A 5 -15.51 -13.53 -4.13
N VAL A 6 -14.31 -13.38 -4.68
CA VAL A 6 -14.06 -12.72 -5.95
C VAL A 6 -13.91 -13.76 -7.06
N ALA A 7 -14.70 -13.60 -8.14
CA ALA A 7 -14.71 -14.51 -9.28
C ALA A 7 -13.29 -14.84 -9.78
N ALA A 8 -13.04 -16.11 -10.13
CA ALA A 8 -11.71 -16.58 -10.54
C ALA A 8 -11.12 -15.83 -11.75
N ASN A 9 -12.00 -15.28 -12.60
CA ASN A 9 -11.66 -14.50 -13.80
C ASN A 9 -11.35 -13.02 -13.51
N ALA A 10 -11.49 -12.55 -12.27
CA ALA A 10 -11.19 -11.17 -11.91
C ALA A 10 -9.67 -10.91 -11.92
N PRO A 11 -9.23 -9.67 -12.18
CA PRO A 11 -7.83 -9.29 -12.11
C PRO A 11 -7.22 -9.70 -10.78
N GLN A 12 -5.98 -10.21 -10.79
CA GLN A 12 -5.31 -10.71 -9.58
C GLN A 12 -5.29 -9.67 -8.44
N VAL A 13 -5.26 -8.38 -8.80
CA VAL A 13 -5.32 -7.23 -7.88
C VAL A 13 -6.63 -7.20 -7.07
N ALA A 14 -7.77 -7.50 -7.71
CA ALA A 14 -9.07 -7.58 -7.04
C ALA A 14 -9.21 -8.81 -6.14
N ARG A 15 -8.29 -9.77 -6.24
CA ARG A 15 -8.29 -11.00 -5.44
C ARG A 15 -7.31 -10.96 -4.28
N GLN A 16 -6.39 -10.00 -4.24
CA GLN A 16 -5.37 -9.92 -3.20
C GLN A 16 -5.93 -9.34 -1.92
N ALA A 17 -6.05 -10.16 -0.87
CA ALA A 17 -6.35 -9.72 0.49
C ALA A 17 -5.09 -9.78 1.37
N LEU A 18 -5.04 -8.92 2.39
CA LEU A 18 -3.93 -8.84 3.34
C LEU A 18 -4.40 -9.21 4.73
N LYS A 19 -3.79 -10.22 5.34
CA LYS A 19 -3.92 -10.51 6.77
C LYS A 19 -2.72 -9.90 7.48
N ARG A 20 -2.97 -8.84 8.26
CA ARG A 20 -1.97 -8.20 9.13
C ARG A 20 -2.00 -8.89 10.49
N ILE A 21 -0.82 -9.23 11.00
CA ILE A 21 -0.63 -9.79 12.33
C ILE A 21 0.19 -8.78 13.11
N PHE A 22 -0.38 -8.27 14.19
CA PHE A 22 0.29 -7.37 15.11
C PHE A 22 0.73 -8.18 16.32
N ILE A 23 2.00 -8.07 16.67
CA ILE A 23 2.59 -8.70 17.84
C ILE A 23 2.97 -7.61 18.84
N THR A 24 2.59 -7.80 20.10
CA THR A 24 2.92 -6.90 21.19
C THR A 24 3.78 -7.64 22.19
N GLY A 25 4.97 -7.10 22.46
CA GLY A 25 5.88 -7.60 23.50
C GLY A 25 5.54 -7.07 24.87
N GLU A 26 6.32 -7.47 25.88
CA GLU A 26 6.23 -6.90 27.23
C GLU A 26 6.63 -5.42 27.20
N ILE A 27 5.88 -4.57 27.90
CA ILE A 27 6.13 -3.10 27.91
C ILE A 27 7.53 -2.80 28.47
N GLU A 28 7.96 -3.54 29.48
CA GLU A 28 9.28 -3.44 30.11
C GLU A 28 10.44 -3.79 29.16
N ASP A 29 10.15 -4.57 28.12
CA ASP A 29 11.10 -4.99 27.08
C ASP A 29 10.93 -4.22 25.76
N SER A 30 10.38 -3.00 25.80
CA SER A 30 10.19 -2.14 24.61
C SER A 30 11.51 -1.76 23.96
N PHE A 31 11.55 -1.74 22.62
CA PHE A 31 12.74 -1.32 21.87
C PHE A 31 12.88 0.20 21.85
N PRO A 32 14.11 0.74 21.98
CA PRO A 32 15.39 0.02 22.12
C PRO A 32 15.67 -0.49 23.55
N ASN A 33 16.16 -1.73 23.70
CA ASN A 33 16.51 -2.34 24.98
C ASN A 33 17.90 -3.01 24.93
N THR A 34 18.54 -3.17 26.09
CA THR A 34 19.76 -3.98 26.30
C THR A 34 19.61 -5.40 25.77
N ARG A 35 18.42 -6.01 25.92
CA ARG A 35 18.09 -7.31 25.32
C ARG A 35 17.62 -7.10 23.88
N ARG A 36 18.25 -7.81 22.94
CA ARG A 36 17.90 -7.76 21.51
C ARG A 36 16.66 -8.60 21.13
N ARG A 37 16.09 -9.32 22.09
CA ARG A 37 14.91 -10.18 21.91
C ARG A 37 13.96 -9.95 23.07
N SER A 38 12.68 -9.78 22.75
CA SER A 38 11.58 -9.67 23.70
C SER A 38 10.56 -10.77 23.40
N ARG A 39 9.90 -11.27 24.44
CA ARG A 39 8.83 -12.26 24.29
C ARG A 39 7.56 -11.57 23.76
N VAL A 40 6.86 -12.24 22.85
CA VAL A 40 5.52 -11.81 22.41
C VAL A 40 4.50 -12.20 23.47
N VAL A 41 3.73 -11.22 23.95
CA VAL A 41 2.71 -11.38 25.00
C VAL A 41 1.32 -11.41 24.40
N ASN A 42 1.12 -10.66 23.33
CA ASN A 42 -0.16 -10.57 22.65
C ASN A 42 0.03 -10.62 21.13
N GLN A 43 -0.96 -11.19 20.46
CA GLN A 43 -1.06 -11.24 19.01
C GLN A 43 -2.48 -10.85 18.62
N SER A 44 -2.63 -9.83 17.79
CA SER A 44 -3.92 -9.46 17.19
C SER A 44 -3.85 -9.56 15.68
N GLU A 45 -4.95 -9.94 15.07
CA GLU A 45 -5.03 -10.13 13.62
C GLU A 45 -6.06 -9.18 13.01
N THR A 46 -5.77 -8.67 11.82
CA THR A 46 -6.69 -7.81 11.08
C THR A 46 -6.62 -8.17 9.60
N SER A 47 -7.76 -8.48 9.00
CA SER A 47 -7.87 -8.74 7.56
C SER A 47 -8.33 -7.50 6.83
N LEU A 48 -7.63 -7.13 5.76
CA LEU A 48 -8.04 -6.10 4.82
C LEU A 48 -8.59 -6.75 3.57
N SER A 49 -9.76 -6.27 3.15
CA SER A 49 -10.35 -6.62 1.87
C SER A 49 -9.44 -6.15 0.71
N PRO A 50 -9.59 -6.74 -0.49
CA PRO A 50 -8.82 -6.33 -1.65
C PRO A 50 -8.95 -4.85 -1.99
N LEU A 51 -10.13 -4.26 -1.80
CA LEU A 51 -10.36 -2.83 -2.02
C LEU A 51 -9.62 -1.97 -1.00
N GLU A 52 -9.71 -2.30 0.29
CA GLU A 52 -8.98 -1.55 1.34
C GLU A 52 -7.47 -1.65 1.15
N LEU A 53 -6.99 -2.83 0.75
CA LEU A 53 -5.58 -3.02 0.42
C LEU A 53 -5.13 -2.15 -0.75
N ALA A 54 -5.98 -1.99 -1.78
CA ALA A 54 -5.71 -1.11 -2.91
C ALA A 54 -5.62 0.35 -2.48
N CYS A 55 -6.59 0.84 -1.71
CA CYS A 55 -6.58 2.20 -1.17
C CYS A 55 -5.33 2.46 -0.31
N ASP A 56 -4.99 1.53 0.60
CA ASP A 56 -3.79 1.63 1.44
C ASP A 56 -2.51 1.72 0.60
N LYS A 57 -2.40 0.95 -0.48
CA LYS A 57 -1.25 0.98 -1.38
C LYS A 57 -1.14 2.30 -2.14
N LEU A 58 -2.26 2.85 -2.63
CA LEU A 58 -2.30 4.14 -3.32
C LEU A 58 -1.92 5.29 -2.36
N ILE A 59 -2.54 5.32 -1.17
CA ILE A 59 -2.23 6.31 -0.13
C ILE A 59 -0.77 6.19 0.31
N PHE A 60 -0.25 4.97 0.47
CA PHE A 60 1.15 4.75 0.83
C PHE A 60 2.09 5.33 -0.22
N LYS A 61 1.87 5.06 -1.51
CA LYS A 61 2.66 5.66 -2.60
C LYS A 61 2.60 7.19 -2.57
N SER A 62 1.42 7.77 -2.39
CA SER A 62 1.23 9.21 -2.28
C SER A 62 1.95 9.81 -1.06
N LYS A 63 1.92 9.13 0.09
CA LYS A 63 2.68 9.51 1.30
C LYS A 63 4.21 9.41 1.10
N GLN A 64 4.69 8.40 0.38
CA GLN A 64 6.12 8.28 0.06
C GLN A 64 6.60 9.45 -0.82
N LEU A 65 5.83 9.81 -1.85
CA LEU A 65 6.13 10.98 -2.68
C LEU A 65 6.14 12.27 -1.86
N ARG A 66 5.13 12.49 -1.02
CA ARG A 66 5.09 13.66 -0.11
C ARG A 66 6.29 13.72 0.82
N ARG A 67 6.69 12.61 1.46
CA ARG A 67 7.87 12.58 2.33
C ARG A 67 9.16 12.97 1.62
N ILE A 68 9.34 12.57 0.36
CA ILE A 68 10.52 12.94 -0.42
C ILE A 68 10.49 14.43 -0.78
N LEU A 69 9.31 14.96 -1.15
CA LEU A 69 9.12 16.38 -1.41
C LEU A 69 9.28 17.24 -0.15
N ASP A 70 8.80 16.78 1.00
CA ASP A 70 8.96 17.45 2.29
C ASP A 70 10.43 17.42 2.72
N ALA A 71 11.13 16.30 2.54
CA ALA A 71 12.56 16.21 2.80
C ALA A 71 13.38 17.12 1.87
N ALA A 72 12.87 17.41 0.67
CA ALA A 72 13.44 18.37 -0.25
C ALA A 72 13.14 19.84 0.15
N SER A 73 11.93 20.11 0.65
CA SER A 73 11.43 21.47 0.94
C SER A 73 11.78 21.97 2.35
N ALA A 74 11.87 21.08 3.34
CA ALA A 74 12.08 21.43 4.75
C ALA A 74 13.52 21.86 5.06
N THR A 75 14.46 21.66 4.14
CA THR A 75 15.82 22.15 4.28
C THR A 75 15.96 23.50 3.57
N GLY A 76 15.78 24.60 4.32
CA GLY A 76 16.20 25.95 3.92
C GLY A 76 17.72 26.13 3.81
N GLU A 77 18.48 25.03 3.69
CA GLU A 77 19.92 24.93 3.58
C GLU A 77 20.23 23.98 2.41
N PRO A 78 21.09 24.36 1.43
CA PRO A 78 21.24 23.67 0.15
C PRO A 78 22.00 22.32 0.22
N LYS A 79 22.11 21.72 1.41
CA LYS A 79 23.16 20.72 1.70
C LYS A 79 22.71 19.29 1.96
N ARG A 80 21.41 19.01 2.11
CA ARG A 80 20.94 17.62 2.00
C ARG A 80 20.74 17.32 0.52
N ARG A 81 21.66 16.52 -0.05
CA ARG A 81 21.52 15.99 -1.41
C ARG A 81 20.17 15.28 -1.48
N LEU A 82 19.23 15.93 -2.16
CA LEU A 82 17.96 15.36 -2.56
C LEU A 82 18.28 14.03 -3.25
N ASP A 83 17.66 12.94 -2.82
CA ASP A 83 17.88 11.63 -3.44
C ASP A 83 17.13 11.59 -4.78
N VAL A 84 17.70 12.27 -5.77
CA VAL A 84 17.15 12.39 -7.13
C VAL A 84 17.01 11.00 -7.76
N LYS A 85 17.92 10.07 -7.44
CA LYS A 85 17.85 8.68 -7.93
C LYS A 85 16.69 7.93 -7.29
N GLY A 86 16.50 8.04 -5.99
CA GLY A 86 15.35 7.46 -5.28
C GLY A 86 14.02 8.03 -5.78
N LEU A 87 13.96 9.35 -6.02
CA LEU A 87 12.78 10.01 -6.59
C LEU A 87 12.50 9.53 -8.03
N GLN A 88 13.53 9.44 -8.86
CA GLN A 88 13.41 8.96 -10.24
C GLN A 88 12.90 7.51 -10.29
N LEU A 89 13.43 6.63 -9.44
CA LEU A 89 12.97 5.23 -9.33
C LEU A 89 11.49 5.14 -8.90
N LEU A 90 11.09 5.95 -7.91
CA LEU A 90 9.70 5.99 -7.44
C LEU A 90 8.72 6.52 -8.50
N LEU A 91 9.09 7.60 -9.19
CA LEU A 91 8.27 8.20 -10.24
C LEU A 91 8.17 7.29 -11.46
N GLN A 92 9.27 6.65 -11.87
CA GLN A 92 9.27 5.72 -12.99
C GLN A 92 8.34 4.53 -12.73
N GLY A 93 8.37 3.97 -11.51
CA GLY A 93 7.45 2.90 -11.10
C GLY A 93 5.99 3.34 -10.83
N ALA A 94 5.72 4.64 -10.73
CA ALA A 94 4.39 5.18 -10.47
C ALA A 94 3.68 5.68 -11.75
N VAL A 95 4.41 6.37 -12.64
CA VAL A 95 3.86 7.07 -13.82
C VAL A 95 4.05 6.28 -15.11
N GLN A 96 5.11 5.47 -15.20
CA GLN A 96 5.38 4.58 -16.35
C GLN A 96 5.41 3.11 -15.90
N PRO A 97 4.28 2.54 -15.44
CA PRO A 97 4.17 1.09 -15.34
C PRO A 97 4.29 0.54 -16.77
N THR A 98 5.47 0.00 -17.10
CA THR A 98 5.71 -0.63 -18.40
C THR A 98 4.60 -1.66 -18.64
N ILE A 99 4.02 -1.63 -19.83
CA ILE A 99 2.71 -2.17 -20.26
C ILE A 99 2.60 -3.72 -20.21
N ARG A 100 3.40 -4.39 -19.37
CA ARG A 100 3.40 -5.85 -19.18
C ARG A 100 3.75 -6.30 -17.75
N ALA A 101 3.26 -5.62 -16.72
CA ALA A 101 3.52 -6.03 -15.33
C ALA A 101 2.62 -7.21 -14.90
N CYS A 102 2.91 -8.41 -15.41
CA CYS A 102 2.35 -9.69 -14.98
C CYS A 102 2.98 -10.23 -13.66
N LEU A 103 3.68 -9.37 -12.90
CA LEU A 103 4.35 -9.74 -11.66
C LEU A 103 4.18 -8.62 -10.63
N GLN A 104 3.92 -9.05 -9.39
CA GLN A 104 3.30 -8.36 -8.26
C GLN A 104 3.96 -7.06 -7.75
N VAL A 105 4.95 -6.49 -8.47
CA VAL A 105 5.79 -5.39 -7.97
C VAL A 105 5.33 -4.02 -8.52
N ASN A 106 4.79 -3.96 -9.74
CA ASN A 106 4.51 -2.71 -10.45
C ASN A 106 3.10 -2.64 -11.06
N VAL A 107 2.09 -3.04 -10.30
CA VAL A 107 0.70 -2.76 -10.69
C VAL A 107 0.49 -1.26 -10.62
N GLY A 108 0.36 -0.62 -11.79
CA GLY A 108 0.11 0.81 -11.90
C GLY A 108 -1.22 1.21 -11.25
N PRO A 109 -1.38 2.49 -10.89
CA PRO A 109 -2.63 3.00 -10.32
C PRO A 109 -3.83 2.63 -11.22
N LEU A 110 -3.68 2.72 -12.55
CA LEU A 110 -4.72 2.38 -13.52
C LEU A 110 -5.29 0.95 -13.37
N ALA A 111 -4.46 -0.04 -13.06
CA ALA A 111 -4.91 -1.42 -12.91
C ALA A 111 -5.80 -1.61 -11.66
N TYR A 112 -5.65 -0.77 -10.63
CA TYR A 112 -6.60 -0.73 -9.51
C TYR A 112 -7.95 -0.14 -9.95
N ALA A 113 -7.93 0.95 -10.72
CA ALA A 113 -9.17 1.52 -11.27
C ALA A 113 -9.90 0.52 -12.15
N GLU A 114 -9.22 -0.12 -13.10
CA GLU A 114 -9.84 -1.12 -13.98
C GLU A 114 -10.41 -2.31 -13.20
N ALA A 115 -9.69 -2.82 -12.20
CA ALA A 115 -10.13 -3.98 -11.43
C ALA A 115 -11.39 -3.70 -10.59
N PHE A 116 -11.45 -2.55 -9.93
CA PHE A 116 -12.54 -2.22 -8.99
C PHE A 116 -13.70 -1.43 -9.63
N THR A 117 -13.54 -0.88 -10.84
CA THR A 117 -14.64 -0.19 -11.56
C THR A 117 -15.54 -1.12 -12.37
N THR A 118 -15.23 -2.42 -12.40
CA THR A 118 -16.09 -3.44 -13.03
C THR A 118 -17.48 -3.47 -12.37
N PRO A 119 -18.58 -3.70 -13.13
CA PRO A 119 -19.94 -3.71 -12.59
C PRO A 119 -20.11 -4.64 -11.39
N THR A 120 -19.49 -5.82 -11.43
CA THR A 120 -19.53 -6.82 -10.35
C THR A 120 -18.90 -6.30 -9.05
N GLN A 121 -17.76 -5.62 -9.14
CA GLN A 121 -17.06 -5.07 -7.97
C GLN A 121 -17.74 -3.81 -7.43
N LYS A 122 -18.34 -3.00 -8.30
CA LYS A 122 -19.17 -1.84 -7.90
C LYS A 122 -20.38 -2.26 -7.08
N ILE A 123 -21.00 -3.40 -7.40
CA ILE A 123 -22.09 -3.97 -6.61
C ILE A 123 -21.55 -4.51 -5.28
N LEU A 124 -20.42 -5.21 -5.29
CA LEU A 124 -19.84 -5.85 -4.10
C LEU A 124 -19.43 -4.84 -3.01
N TYR A 125 -18.80 -3.73 -3.39
CA TYR A 125 -18.30 -2.73 -2.44
C TYR A 125 -19.19 -1.48 -2.31
N GLY A 126 -20.20 -1.36 -3.17
CA GLY A 126 -21.12 -0.23 -3.21
C GLY A 126 -20.45 1.09 -3.56
N ARG A 127 -21.24 2.17 -3.53
CA ARG A 127 -20.79 3.52 -3.90
C ARG A 127 -19.69 4.06 -2.98
N SER A 128 -19.82 3.83 -1.67
CA SER A 128 -18.85 4.33 -0.68
C SER A 128 -17.45 3.73 -0.86
N GLY A 129 -17.35 2.45 -1.23
CA GLY A 129 -16.05 1.82 -1.52
C GLY A 129 -15.36 2.43 -2.74
N ILE A 130 -16.13 2.75 -3.77
CA ILE A 130 -15.62 3.36 -5.00
C ILE A 130 -15.21 4.82 -4.79
N GLU A 131 -15.97 5.58 -3.98
CA GLU A 131 -15.59 6.95 -3.61
C GLU A 131 -14.26 6.96 -2.83
N LYS A 132 -14.08 6.06 -1.86
CA LYS A 132 -12.80 5.91 -1.15
C LYS A 132 -11.63 5.55 -2.06
N LEU A 133 -11.88 4.74 -3.09
CA LEU A 133 -10.87 4.44 -4.09
C LEU A 133 -10.52 5.67 -4.90
N ALA A 134 -11.53 6.44 -5.35
CA ALA A 134 -11.32 7.68 -6.09
C ALA A 134 -10.55 8.72 -5.28
N ASP A 135 -10.83 8.87 -3.98
CA ASP A 135 -10.11 9.76 -3.07
C ASP A 135 -8.65 9.33 -2.84
N ALA A 136 -8.33 8.05 -3.06
CA ALA A 136 -6.99 7.51 -2.86
C ALA A 136 -6.07 7.69 -4.09
N PHE A 137 -6.62 7.96 -5.27
CA PHE A 137 -5.87 8.29 -6.49
C PHE A 137 -5.30 9.71 -6.42
#